data_AF-A0A7U0RMC7-F1
#
_entry.id   AF-A0A7U0RMC7-F1
#
_cell.length_a   1.000
_cell.length_b   1.000
_cell.length_c   1.000
_cell.angle_alpha   90.00
_cell.angle_beta   90.00
_cell.angle_gamma   90.00
#
_symmetry.space_group_name_H-M   'P 1'
#
loop_
_entity.id
_entity.type
_entity.pdbx_description
1 polymer ?
#
loop_
_entity_poly.entity_id
_entity_poly.type
_entity_poly.pdbx_seq_one_letter_code
_entity_poly.pdbx_strand_id
1 'polypeptide(L)'
;MSKILAEIHQEVQELYQAGFVDAGTMRTFDMLCLRPVKQYTPADIRALRERENVSQPVFALHLNVSKKAVQKWERGEAVPNSAAMKLLSLVDRNGLAILA
;
A
#
# COMPACT_ATOMS: atom_id res chain seq x y z
N MET A 1 9.72 -6.40 -2.50
CA MET A 1 9.53 -7.71 -3.16
C MET A 1 10.36 -8.74 -2.39
N SER A 2 10.03 -10.04 -2.37
CA SER A 2 10.96 -11.05 -1.81
C SER A 2 12.12 -11.27 -2.80
N LYS A 3 13.27 -11.76 -2.32
CA LYS A 3 14.44 -12.03 -3.18
C LYS A 3 14.08 -13.01 -4.32
N ILE A 4 13.38 -14.09 -3.98
CA ILE A 4 12.91 -15.11 -4.94
C ILE A 4 12.02 -14.49 -6.02
N LEU A 5 11.07 -13.63 -5.64
CA LEU A 5 10.17 -13.01 -6.61
C LEU A 5 10.90 -12.02 -7.53
N ALA A 6 11.94 -11.35 -7.02
CA ALA A 6 12.77 -10.47 -7.84
C ALA A 6 13.63 -11.27 -8.84
N GLU A 7 14.16 -12.42 -8.44
CA GLU A 7 14.92 -13.32 -9.32
C GLU A 7 14.04 -13.88 -10.45
N ILE A 8 12.85 -14.40 -10.12
CA ILE A 8 11.90 -14.89 -11.13
C ILE A 8 11.46 -13.74 -12.05
N HIS A 9 11.24 -12.54 -11.51
CA HIS A 9 10.84 -11.39 -12.32
C HIS A 9 11.92 -11.02 -13.34
N GLN A 10 13.18 -11.02 -12.94
CA GLN A 10 14.32 -10.79 -13.83
C GLN A 10 14.38 -11.82 -14.97
N GLU A 11 14.21 -13.10 -14.67
CA GLU A 11 14.21 -14.17 -15.68
C GLU A 11 13.08 -13.98 -16.71
N VAL A 12 11.86 -13.68 -16.27
CA VAL A 12 10.71 -13.44 -17.15
C VAL A 12 10.94 -12.19 -18.01
N GLN A 13 11.58 -11.16 -17.46
CA GLN A 13 11.92 -9.96 -18.19
C GLN A 13 12.95 -10.23 -19.31
N GLU A 14 13.91 -11.13 -19.10
CA GLU A 14 14.84 -11.56 -20.14
C GLU A 14 14.14 -12.33 -21.26
N LEU A 15 13.18 -13.19 -20.92
CA LEU A 15 12.34 -13.89 -21.90
C LEU A 15 11.48 -12.93 -22.73
N TYR A 16 10.98 -11.85 -22.11
CA TYR A 16 10.28 -10.77 -22.81
C TYR A 16 11.20 -10.05 -23.79
N GLN A 17 12.41 -9.68 -23.37
CA GLN A 17 13.39 -9.01 -24.24
C GLN A 17 13.83 -9.90 -25.41
N ALA A 18 13.92 -11.21 -25.21
CA ALA A 18 14.24 -12.17 -26.25
C ALA A 18 13.04 -12.52 -27.17
N GLY A 19 11.85 -11.96 -26.92
CA GLY A 19 10.65 -12.14 -27.74
C GLY A 19 9.86 -13.42 -27.47
N PHE A 20 10.20 -14.17 -26.43
CA PHE A 20 9.47 -15.39 -26.02
C PHE A 20 8.22 -15.10 -25.19
N VAL A 21 8.15 -13.94 -24.55
CA VAL A 21 6.99 -13.44 -23.82
C VAL A 21 6.45 -12.21 -24.53
N ASP A 22 5.14 -12.13 -24.73
CA ASP A 22 4.51 -10.95 -25.33
C ASP A 22 4.21 -9.86 -24.28
N ALA A 23 3.96 -8.64 -24.76
CA ALA A 23 3.72 -7.48 -23.89
C ALA A 23 2.46 -7.60 -23.01
N GLY A 24 1.44 -8.35 -23.47
CA GLY A 24 0.24 -8.63 -22.67
C GLY A 24 0.58 -9.52 -21.49
N THR A 25 1.26 -10.64 -21.77
CA THR A 25 1.72 -11.59 -20.74
C THR A 25 2.65 -10.92 -19.72
N MET A 26 3.61 -10.10 -20.16
CA MET A 26 4.50 -9.37 -19.25
C MET A 26 3.73 -8.42 -18.31
N ARG A 27 2.75 -7.67 -18.82
CA ARG A 27 1.90 -6.79 -17.99
C ARG A 27 1.09 -7.58 -16.96
N THR A 28 0.53 -8.73 -17.34
CA THR A 28 -0.19 -9.60 -16.41
C THR A 28 0.75 -10.13 -15.32
N PHE A 29 1.96 -10.53 -15.70
CA PHE A 29 2.98 -10.99 -14.76
C PHE A 29 3.42 -9.88 -13.78
N ASP A 30 3.63 -8.65 -14.26
CA ASP A 30 3.92 -7.49 -13.40
C ASP A 30 2.82 -7.23 -12.38
N MET A 31 1.55 -7.36 -12.79
CA MET A 31 0.40 -7.23 -11.89
C MET A 31 0.40 -8.29 -10.79
N LEU A 32 0.77 -9.54 -11.12
CA LEU A 32 0.88 -10.63 -10.15
C LEU A 32 2.02 -10.38 -9.14
N CYS A 33 3.04 -9.63 -9.53
CA CYS A 33 4.15 -9.24 -8.66
C CYS A 33 3.79 -8.08 -7.70
N LEU A 34 2.62 -7.46 -7.84
CA LEU A 34 2.18 -6.39 -6.94
C LEU A 34 2.05 -6.90 -5.51
N ARG A 35 2.77 -6.25 -4.59
CA ARG A 35 2.70 -6.60 -3.18
C ARG A 35 1.26 -6.38 -2.66
N PRO A 36 0.64 -7.40 -2.03
CA PRO A 36 -0.68 -7.28 -1.43
C PRO A 36 -0.77 -6.08 -0.47
N VAL A 37 -1.95 -5.49 -0.39
CA VAL A 37 -2.27 -4.45 0.60
C VAL A 37 -2.54 -5.16 1.92
N LYS A 38 -1.78 -4.79 2.97
CA LYS A 38 -2.00 -5.29 4.32
C LYS A 38 -3.39 -4.82 4.80
N GLN A 39 -4.11 -5.67 5.52
CA GLN A 39 -5.31 -5.27 6.25
C GLN A 39 -4.90 -4.63 7.57
N TYR A 40 -5.47 -3.48 7.91
CA TYR A 40 -5.15 -2.74 9.12
C TYR A 40 -6.30 -2.84 10.11
N THR A 41 -6.01 -3.32 11.32
CA THR A 41 -6.94 -3.26 12.45
C THR A 41 -7.06 -1.83 13.00
N PRO A 42 -8.09 -1.50 13.79
CA PRO A 42 -8.19 -0.19 14.44
C PRO A 42 -6.94 0.19 15.25
N ALA A 43 -6.35 -0.80 15.94
CA ALA A 43 -5.11 -0.63 16.68
C ALA A 43 -3.91 -0.36 15.76
N ASP A 44 -3.80 -1.06 14.62
CA ASP A 44 -2.75 -0.79 13.65
C ASP A 44 -2.83 0.64 13.10
N ILE A 45 -4.04 1.13 12.80
CA ILE A 45 -4.24 2.48 12.24
C ILE A 45 -3.82 3.55 13.26
N ARG A 46 -4.20 3.36 14.53
CA ARG A 46 -3.78 4.26 15.62
C ARG A 46 -2.27 4.23 15.81
N ALA A 47 -1.67 3.03 15.88
CA ALA A 47 -0.24 2.87 16.05
C ALA A 47 0.54 3.48 14.88
N LEU A 48 0.04 3.33 13.65
CA LEU A 48 0.62 3.95 12.47
C LEU A 48 0.61 5.48 12.59
N ARG A 49 -0.53 6.08 12.94
CA ARG A 49 -0.63 7.53 13.14
C ARG A 49 0.32 8.03 14.23
N GLU A 50 0.41 7.31 15.35
CA GLU A 50 1.27 7.68 16.49
C GLU A 50 2.75 7.55 16.17
N ARG A 51 3.14 6.52 15.40
CA ARG A 51 4.50 6.36 14.87
C ARG A 51 4.93 7.56 14.03
N GLU A 52 4.02 8.12 13.24
CA GLU A 52 4.27 9.31 12.41
C GLU A 52 4.16 10.62 13.21
N ASN A 53 3.89 10.56 14.52
CA ASN A 53 3.82 11.70 15.44
C ASN A 53 2.86 12.82 14.99
N VAL A 54 1.69 12.44 14.46
CA VAL A 54 0.67 13.39 14.00
C VAL A 54 -0.68 13.19 14.70
N SER A 55 -1.43 14.29 14.79
CA SER A 55 -2.80 14.28 15.31
C SER A 55 -3.77 13.65 14.29
N GLN A 56 -4.94 13.19 14.74
CA GLN A 56 -5.97 12.64 13.84
C GLN A 56 -6.37 13.60 12.69
N PRO A 57 -6.55 14.92 12.91
CA PRO A 57 -6.79 15.86 11.82
C PRO A 57 -5.65 15.93 10.80
N VAL A 58 -4.40 15.99 11.26
CA VAL A 58 -3.23 16.09 10.37
C VAL A 58 -3.07 14.81 9.56
N PHE A 59 -3.26 13.64 10.18
CA PHE A 59 -3.24 12.35 9.49
C PHE A 59 -4.35 12.25 8.43
N ALA A 60 -5.55 12.74 8.76
CA ALA A 60 -6.68 12.75 7.84
C ALA A 60 -6.42 13.64 6.61
N LEU A 61 -5.76 14.80 6.79
CA LEU A 61 -5.39 15.69 5.68
C LEU A 61 -4.43 15.00 4.70
N HIS A 62 -3.38 14.34 5.19
CA HIS A 62 -2.45 13.59 4.32
C HIS A 62 -3.15 12.46 3.55
N LEU A 63 -4.11 11.78 4.18
CA LEU A 63 -4.87 10.71 3.56
C LEU A 63 -6.03 11.22 2.67
N ASN A 64 -6.23 12.54 2.56
CA ASN A 64 -7.35 13.18 1.89
C ASN A 64 -8.72 12.65 2.32
N VAL A 65 -8.93 12.53 3.63
CA VAL A 65 -10.19 12.10 4.24
C VAL A 65 -10.60 13.02 5.39
N SER A 66 -11.82 12.87 5.88
CA SER A 66 -12.27 13.60 7.07
C SER A 66 -11.61 13.05 8.34
N LYS A 67 -11.35 13.94 9.33
CA LYS A 67 -10.99 13.53 10.71
C LYS A 67 -11.95 12.47 11.26
N LYS A 68 -13.25 12.61 10.98
CA LYS A 68 -14.30 11.68 11.46
C LYS A 68 -14.10 10.26 10.88
N ALA A 69 -13.59 10.14 9.65
CA ALA A 69 -13.26 8.84 9.07
C ALA A 69 -12.12 8.16 9.85
N VAL A 70 -10.99 8.85 10.05
CA VAL A 70 -9.86 8.35 10.85
C VAL A 70 -10.30 7.96 12.26
N GLN A 71 -11.13 8.80 12.89
CA GLN A 71 -11.65 8.54 14.23
C GLN A 71 -12.50 7.26 14.30
N LYS A 72 -13.36 7.03 13.30
CA LYS A 72 -14.17 5.81 13.20
C LYS A 72 -13.30 4.58 12.94
N TRP A 73 -12.28 4.70 12.10
CA TRP A 73 -11.36 3.60 11.81
C TRP A 73 -10.58 3.17 13.05
N GLU A 74 -10.02 4.13 13.80
CA GLU A 74 -9.29 3.84 15.05
C GLU A 74 -10.17 3.32 16.19
N ARG A 75 -11.50 3.43 16.08
CA ARG A 75 -12.47 2.82 17.03
C ARG A 75 -13.08 1.51 16.52
N GLY A 76 -12.83 1.12 15.27
CA GLY A 76 -13.44 -0.05 14.65
C GLY A 76 -14.91 0.12 14.26
N GLU A 77 -15.41 1.35 14.19
CA GLU A 77 -16.79 1.65 13.78
C GLU A 77 -16.96 1.66 12.26
N ALA A 78 -15.86 1.77 11.52
CA ALA A 78 -15.82 1.69 10.06
C ALA A 78 -14.47 1.13 9.61
N VAL A 79 -14.45 0.59 8.40
CA VAL A 79 -13.23 0.08 7.76
C VAL A 79 -12.81 1.06 6.65
N PRO A 80 -11.50 1.33 6.46
CA PRO A 80 -11.02 2.08 5.30
C PRO A 80 -11.45 1.42 3.99
N ASN A 81 -11.83 2.21 3.00
CA ASN A 81 -12.07 1.68 1.64
C ASN A 81 -10.74 1.23 1.00
N SER A 82 -10.80 0.58 -0.16
CA SER A 82 -9.62 0.03 -0.84
C SER A 82 -8.53 1.08 -1.11
N ALA A 83 -8.90 2.29 -1.51
CA ALA A 83 -7.97 3.39 -1.73
C ALA A 83 -7.30 3.85 -0.43
N ALA A 84 -8.07 4.09 0.63
CA ALA A 84 -7.52 4.46 1.93
C ALA A 84 -6.64 3.35 2.52
N MET A 85 -7.03 2.07 2.37
CA MET A 85 -6.21 0.93 2.78
C MET A 85 -4.88 0.89 2.03
N LYS A 86 -4.88 1.22 0.73
CA LYS A 86 -3.66 1.36 -0.06
C LYS A 86 -2.78 2.49 0.47
N LEU A 87 -3.34 3.66 0.77
CA LEU A 87 -2.60 4.80 1.33
C LEU A 87 -1.99 4.45 2.70
N LEU A 88 -2.76 3.83 3.60
CA LEU A 88 -2.24 3.33 4.88
C LEU A 88 -1.08 2.37 4.67
N SER A 89 -1.18 1.47 3.68
CA SER A 89 -0.08 0.57 3.32
C SER A 89 1.14 1.27 2.75
N LEU A 90 1.00 2.42 2.10
CA LEU A 90 2.13 3.20 1.61
C LEU A 90 2.82 3.95 2.76
N VAL A 91 2.03 4.56 3.65
CA VAL A 91 2.55 5.22 4.87
C VAL A 91 3.27 4.21 5.76
N ASP A 92 2.70 3.04 5.98
CA ASP A 92 3.32 1.99 6.80
C ASP A 92 4.73 1.61 6.31
N ARG A 93 4.93 1.60 4.99
CA ARG A 93 6.19 1.20 4.36
C ARG A 93 7.21 2.33 4.26
N ASN A 94 6.76 3.55 3.99
CA ASN A 94 7.63 4.64 3.52
C ASN A 94 7.57 5.88 4.42
N GLY A 95 6.75 5.88 5.46
CA GLY A 95 6.46 7.05 6.30
C GLY A 95 5.38 7.96 5.68
N LEU A 96 4.86 8.89 6.47
CA LEU A 96 3.74 9.76 6.08
C LEU A 96 4.13 10.80 5.02
N ALA A 97 5.40 11.18 4.96
CA ALA A 97 5.91 12.24 4.10
C ALA A 97 5.71 11.99 2.60
N ILE A 98 5.50 10.75 2.16
CA ILE A 98 5.21 10.45 0.74
C ILE A 98 3.84 10.96 0.28
N LEU A 99 2.97 11.37 1.22
CA LEU A 99 1.64 11.90 0.96
C LEU A 99 1.55 13.42 1.17
N ALA A 100 2.71 14.09 1.36
CA ALA A 100 2.80 15.54 1.52
C ALA A 100 2.76 16.27 0.17
#